data_AF-A0A924MJQ3-F1
#
_entry.id   AF-A0A924MJQ3-F1
#
_cell.length_a   1.000
_cell.length_b   1.000
_cell.length_c   1.000
_cell.angle_alpha   90.00
_cell.angle_beta   90.00
_cell.angle_gamma   90.00
#
_symmetry.space_group_name_H-M   'P 1'
#
loop_
_entity.id
_entity.type
_entity.pdbx_description
1 polymer ?
#
loop_
_entity_poly.entity_id
_entity_poly.type
_entity_poly.pdbx_seq_one_letter_code
_entity_poly.pdbx_strand_id
1 'polypeptide(L)'
;AVEGMREGLPWGGFVANTPKDFADDAVKLYQNEEVWLRFQENGTNIINQLFDEKNWQAKFISTIKRLNQNIQEHRKYNFYGAMMQHHTQMSTKYLSKWIEEKNKIQDI
;
A
#
# COMPACT_ATOMS: atom_id res chain seq x y z
N ALA A 1 -0.17 10.31 -6.81
CA ALA A 1 0.71 10.59 -7.96
C ALA A 1 1.95 9.71 -7.96
N VAL A 2 2.30 9.02 -9.07
CA VAL A 2 3.54 8.21 -9.14
C VAL A 2 3.74 7.45 -7.80
N GLU A 3 2.65 6.80 -7.38
CA GLU A 3 2.19 6.67 -5.99
C GLU A 3 3.05 5.74 -5.15
N GLY A 4 4.18 6.27 -4.70
CA GLY A 4 5.20 5.52 -3.96
C GLY A 4 6.29 4.93 -4.86
N MET A 5 6.24 5.15 -6.17
CA MET A 5 7.22 4.56 -7.10
C MET A 5 8.48 5.40 -7.29
N ARG A 6 8.48 6.68 -6.92
CA ARG A 6 9.63 7.58 -7.16
C ARG A 6 10.27 8.17 -5.90
N GLU A 7 9.65 8.05 -4.73
CA GLU A 7 10.15 8.64 -3.46
C GLU A 7 10.85 10.02 -3.61
N GLY A 8 10.29 10.92 -4.43
CA GLY A 8 10.84 12.26 -4.71
C GLY A 8 11.79 12.38 -5.91
N LEU A 9 12.26 11.27 -6.49
CA LEU A 9 13.07 11.24 -7.71
C LEU A 9 12.29 11.72 -8.95
N PRO A 10 12.99 12.18 -10.02
CA PRO A 10 12.37 12.48 -11.30
C PRO A 10 11.67 11.24 -11.88
N TRP A 11 10.44 11.40 -12.36
CA TRP A 11 9.70 10.28 -12.94
C TRP A 11 10.19 9.95 -14.36
N GLY A 12 10.10 8.67 -14.72
CA GLY A 12 10.48 8.15 -16.04
C GLY A 12 9.33 8.18 -17.06
N GLY A 13 8.41 9.13 -16.98
CA GLY A 13 7.24 9.17 -17.85
C GLY A 13 6.37 10.40 -17.68
N PHE A 14 5.34 10.50 -18.51
CA PHE A 14 4.25 11.46 -18.34
C PHE A 14 3.16 10.89 -17.41
N VAL A 15 2.36 11.78 -16.81
CA VAL A 15 1.21 11.41 -15.99
C VAL A 15 -0.01 12.14 -16.54
N ALA A 16 -0.93 11.39 -17.11
CA ALA A 16 -2.14 11.91 -17.73
C ALA A 16 -3.38 11.46 -16.94
N ASN A 17 -4.38 12.35 -16.84
CA ASN A 17 -5.66 12.06 -16.17
C ASN A 17 -6.80 11.84 -17.18
N THR A 18 -6.54 12.01 -18.48
CA THR A 18 -7.52 11.79 -19.54
C THR A 18 -6.96 10.89 -20.63
N PRO A 19 -7.82 10.12 -21.34
CA PRO A 19 -7.36 9.28 -22.44
C PRO A 19 -6.70 10.07 -23.58
N LYS A 20 -7.16 11.30 -23.83
CA LYS A 20 -6.61 12.17 -24.86
C LYS A 20 -5.19 12.59 -24.52
N ASP A 21 -4.97 13.11 -23.31
CA ASP A 21 -3.64 13.54 -22.88
C ASP A 21 -2.66 12.36 -22.87
N PHE A 22 -3.13 11.17 -22.47
CA PHE A 22 -2.33 9.94 -22.52
C PHE A 22 -1.89 9.60 -23.95
N ALA A 23 -2.80 9.66 -24.92
CA ALA A 23 -2.49 9.36 -26.32
C ALA A 23 -1.51 10.40 -26.90
N ASP A 24 -1.74 11.69 -26.63
CA ASP A 24 -0.87 12.77 -27.08
C ASP A 24 0.54 12.64 -26.49
N ASP A 25 0.64 12.32 -25.20
CA ASP A 25 1.92 12.13 -24.51
C ASP A 25 2.66 10.87 -24.97
N ALA A 26 1.96 9.79 -25.31
CA ALA A 26 2.55 8.59 -25.90
C ALA A 26 3.18 8.89 -27.27
N VAL A 27 2.49 9.68 -28.11
CA VAL A 27 3.03 10.13 -29.42
C VAL A 27 4.26 11.00 -29.23
N LYS A 28 4.21 11.99 -28.31
CA LYS A 28 5.36 12.84 -27.99
C LYS A 28 6.57 12.04 -27.52
N LEU A 29 6.35 11.05 -26.65
CA LEU A 29 7.40 10.19 -26.13
C LEU A 29 8.07 9.38 -27.24
N TYR A 30 7.28 8.85 -28.17
CA TYR A 30 7.81 8.07 -29.30
C TYR A 30 8.57 8.94 -30.32
N GLN A 31 8.11 10.17 -30.56
CA GLN A 31 8.70 11.05 -31.57
C GLN A 31 9.95 11.80 -31.10
N ASN A 32 10.14 11.95 -29.78
CA ASN A 32 11.25 12.71 -29.22
C ASN A 32 12.22 11.80 -28.46
N GLU A 33 13.32 11.46 -29.14
CA GLU A 33 14.37 10.58 -28.60
C GLU A 33 15.04 11.14 -27.34
N GLU A 34 15.28 12.45 -27.26
CA GLU A 34 15.89 13.07 -26.08
C GLU A 34 15.01 12.90 -24.84
N VAL A 35 13.70 13.12 -24.99
CA VAL A 35 12.72 12.91 -23.91
C VAL A 35 12.66 11.44 -23.51
N TRP A 36 12.67 10.53 -24.50
CA TRP A 36 12.69 9.09 -24.26
C TRP A 36 13.92 8.66 -23.44
N LEU A 37 15.12 9.05 -23.86
CA LEU A 37 16.37 8.68 -23.19
C LEU A 37 16.42 9.22 -21.76
N ARG A 38 16.00 10.48 -21.54
CA ARG A 38 15.91 11.06 -20.20
C ARG A 38 14.95 10.28 -19.31
N PHE A 39 13.79 9.88 -19.83
CA PHE A 39 12.81 9.11 -19.06
C PHE A 39 13.28 7.69 -18.76
N GLN A 40 13.99 7.05 -19.70
CA GLN A 40 14.65 5.78 -19.46
C GLN A 40 15.68 5.89 -18.34
N GLU A 41 16.56 6.90 -18.39
CA GLU A 41 17.59 7.13 -17.36
C GLU A 41 16.97 7.35 -15.98
N ASN A 42 15.91 8.18 -15.90
CA ASN A 42 15.14 8.37 -14.68
C ASN A 42 14.57 7.05 -14.14
N GLY A 43 14.03 6.20 -15.03
CA GLY A 43 13.50 4.89 -14.68
C GLY A 43 14.58 3.95 -14.11
N THR A 44 15.74 3.89 -14.76
CA THR A 44 16.89 3.12 -14.27
C THR A 44 17.35 3.61 -12.90
N ASN A 45 17.40 4.93 -12.71
CA ASN A 45 17.79 5.54 -11.43
C ASN A 45 16.81 5.16 -10.31
N ILE A 46 15.50 5.26 -10.55
CA ILE A 46 14.46 4.83 -9.62
C ILE A 46 14.63 3.37 -9.22
N ILE A 47 14.81 2.46 -10.19
CA ILE A 47 14.96 1.03 -9.93
C ILE A 47 16.17 0.76 -9.05
N ASN A 48 17.31 1.34 -9.40
CA ASN A 48 18.57 1.11 -8.69
C ASN A 48 18.59 1.70 -7.27
N GLN A 49 17.89 2.81 -7.03
CA GLN A 49 17.86 3.43 -5.71
C GLN A 49 16.78 2.85 -4.80
N LEU A 50 15.58 2.65 -5.34
CA LEU A 50 14.39 2.35 -4.55
C LEU A 50 14.01 0.87 -4.55
N PHE A 51 14.54 0.07 -5.47
CA PHE A 51 14.13 -1.33 -5.64
C PHE A 51 15.33 -2.30 -5.68
N ASP A 52 16.50 -1.87 -5.21
CA ASP A 52 17.66 -2.76 -5.07
C ASP A 52 17.41 -3.87 -4.05
N GLU A 53 17.45 -5.12 -4.53
CA GLU A 53 17.15 -6.31 -3.74
C GLU A 53 18.06 -6.43 -2.52
N LYS A 54 19.36 -6.19 -2.69
CA LYS A 54 20.36 -6.39 -1.62
C LYS A 54 20.09 -5.47 -0.45
N ASN A 55 19.75 -4.21 -0.74
CA ASN A 55 19.40 -3.21 0.27
C ASN A 55 18.09 -3.58 0.99
N TRP A 56 17.06 -4.01 0.25
CA TRP A 56 15.77 -4.32 0.83
C TRP A 56 15.74 -5.64 1.60
N GLN A 57 16.44 -6.66 1.14
CA GLN A 57 16.47 -7.97 1.78
C GLN A 57 16.99 -7.88 3.23
N ALA A 58 18.12 -7.19 3.43
CA ALA A 58 18.70 -7.01 4.75
C ALA A 58 17.77 -6.20 5.68
N LYS A 59 17.22 -5.10 5.18
CA LYS A 59 16.28 -4.23 5.92
C LYS A 59 14.98 -4.95 6.27
N PHE A 60 14.46 -5.78 5.37
CA PHE A 60 13.25 -6.56 5.57
C PHE A 60 13.46 -7.60 6.66
N ILE A 61 14.52 -8.41 6.57
CA ILE A 61 14.85 -9.42 7.58
C ILE A 61 15.10 -8.78 8.95
N SER A 62 15.84 -7.67 9.02
CA SER A 62 16.09 -6.98 10.29
C SER A 62 14.80 -6.41 10.90
N THR A 63 13.90 -5.89 10.06
CA THR A 63 12.59 -5.39 10.48
C THR A 63 11.73 -6.52 11.05
N ILE A 64 11.64 -7.67 10.37
CA ILE A 64 10.88 -8.83 10.88
C ILE A 64 11.43 -9.29 12.23
N LYS A 65 12.75 -9.44 12.37
CA LYS A 65 13.37 -9.86 13.63
C LYS A 65 13.04 -8.88 14.76
N ARG A 66 13.17 -7.58 14.50
CA ARG A 66 12.84 -6.51 15.46
C ARG A 66 11.36 -6.53 15.85
N LEU A 67 10.46 -6.71 14.89
CA LEU A 67 9.02 -6.78 15.14
C LEU A 67 8.64 -8.03 15.94
N ASN A 68 9.26 -9.17 15.65
CA ASN A 68 8.99 -10.42 16.37
C ASN A 68 9.42 -10.32 17.84
N GLN A 69 10.57 -9.69 18.11
CA GLN A 69 11.04 -9.44 19.47
C GLN A 69 10.15 -8.47 20.26
N ASN A 70 9.50 -7.51 19.58
CA ASN A 70 8.74 -6.41 20.21
C ASN A 70 7.26 -6.40 19.81
N ILE A 71 6.69 -7.58 19.54
CA ILE A 71 5.36 -7.69 18.89
C ILE A 71 4.23 -7.07 19.73
N GLN A 72 4.31 -7.18 21.06
CA GLN A 72 3.30 -6.64 21.97
C GLN A 72 3.31 -5.11 21.96
N GLU A 73 4.49 -4.50 22.02
CA GLU A 73 4.64 -3.04 21.94
C GLU A 73 4.20 -2.52 20.58
N HIS A 74 4.63 -3.18 19.50
CA HIS A 74 4.22 -2.79 18.15
C HIS A 74 2.70 -2.80 17.97
N ARG A 75 2.00 -3.80 18.50
CA ARG A 75 0.53 -3.88 18.45
C ARG A 75 -0.15 -2.79 19.28
N LYS A 76 0.43 -2.38 20.42
CA LYS A 76 -0.10 -1.27 21.23
C LYS A 76 -0.09 0.06 20.48
N TYR A 77 0.89 0.29 19.60
CA TYR A 77 0.89 1.47 18.73
C TYR A 77 -0.29 1.49 17.73
N ASN A 78 -0.86 0.33 17.38
CA ASN A 78 -2.07 0.24 16.57
C ASN A 78 -3.35 0.28 17.44
N PHE A 79 -3.43 1.27 18.32
CA PHE A 79 -4.53 1.40 19.28
C PHE A 79 -5.89 1.53 18.61
N TYR A 80 -6.02 2.39 17.58
CA TYR A 80 -7.28 2.59 16.87
C TYR A 80 -7.75 1.32 16.15
N GLY A 81 -6.82 0.58 15.52
CA GLY A 81 -7.12 -0.71 14.91
C GLY A 81 -7.60 -1.73 15.95
N ALA A 82 -6.94 -1.80 17.11
CA ALA A 82 -7.34 -2.68 18.20
C ALA A 82 -8.74 -2.30 18.74
N MET A 83 -9.05 -1.01 18.85
CA MET A 83 -10.36 -0.51 19.26
C MET A 83 -11.45 -0.87 18.26
N MET A 84 -11.22 -0.66 16.96
CA MET A 84 -12.17 -1.06 15.91
C MET A 84 -12.44 -2.56 15.94
N GLN A 85 -11.39 -3.38 16.05
CA GLN A 85 -11.53 -4.84 16.18
C GLN A 85 -12.36 -5.22 17.41
N HIS A 86 -12.13 -4.56 18.55
CA HIS A 86 -12.92 -4.77 19.75
C HIS A 86 -14.40 -4.44 19.53
N HIS A 87 -14.72 -3.28 18.92
CA HIS A 87 -16.09 -2.91 18.60
C HIS A 87 -16.75 -3.91 17.64
N THR A 88 -16.04 -4.34 16.59
CA THR A 88 -16.53 -5.38 15.68
C THR A 88 -16.86 -6.67 16.42
N GLN A 89 -15.96 -7.16 17.28
CA GLN A 89 -16.19 -8.36 18.08
C GLN A 89 -17.40 -8.21 19.02
N MET A 90 -17.58 -7.04 19.62
CA MET A 90 -18.74 -6.74 20.48
C MET A 90 -20.04 -6.72 19.69
N SER A 91 -20.08 -6.08 18.52
CA SER A 91 -21.25 -6.10 17.63
C SER A 91 -21.63 -7.53 17.24
N THR A 92 -20.66 -8.36 16.86
CA THR A 92 -20.91 -9.79 16.57
C THR A 92 -21.45 -10.52 17.79
N LYS A 93 -20.86 -10.32 18.97
CA LYS A 93 -21.30 -10.95 20.24
C LYS A 93 -22.76 -10.61 20.56
N TYR A 94 -23.14 -9.34 20.50
CA TYR A 94 -24.50 -8.92 20.81
C TYR A 94 -25.50 -9.37 19.75
N LEU A 95 -25.11 -9.41 18.48
CA LEU A 95 -25.93 -9.99 17.42
C LEU A 95 -26.18 -11.49 17.67
N SER A 96 -25.16 -12.26 18.03
CA SER A 96 -25.32 -13.68 18.38
C SER A 96 -26.26 -13.87 19.56
N LYS A 97 -26.12 -13.05 20.62
CA LYS A 97 -27.05 -13.08 21.77
C LYS A 97 -28.48 -12.75 21.36
N TRP A 98 -28.67 -11.77 20.49
CA TRP A 98 -30.00 -11.40 20.01
C TRP A 98 -30.63 -12.52 19.17
N ILE A 99 -29.86 -13.19 18.30
CA ILE A 99 -30.33 -14.36 17.54
C ILE A 99 -30.75 -15.49 18.49
N GLU A 100 -29.94 -15.76 19.53
CA GLU A 100 -30.23 -16.78 20.53
C GLU A 100 -31.56 -16.50 21.26
N GLU A 101 -31.76 -15.27 21.75
CA GLU A 101 -33.00 -14.88 22.43
C GLU A 101 -34.22 -14.88 21.50
N LYS A 102 -34.06 -14.44 20.24
CA LYS A 102 -35.14 -14.52 19.24
C LYS A 102 -35.56 -15.98 19.01
N ASN A 103 -34.60 -16.90 18.91
CA ASN A 103 -34.91 -18.31 18.71
C ASN A 103 -35.63 -18.91 19.92
N LYS A 104 -35.27 -18.54 21.16
CA LYS A 104 -35.98 -18.99 22.37
C LYS A 104 -37.45 -18.57 22.39
N ILE A 105 -37.81 -17.40 21.86
CA ILE A 105 -39.20 -16.93 21.78
C ILE A 105 -40.00 -17.68 20.70
N GLN A 106 -39.33 -18.16 19.65
CA GLN A 106 -39.95 -18.89 18.54
C GLN A 106 -40.30 -20.35 18.92
N ASP A 107 -39.57 -20.92 19.87
CA ASP A 107 -39.75 -22.30 20.37
C ASP A 107 -40.76 -22.40 21.55
N ILE A 108 -41.45 -21.31 21.89
CA ILE A 108 -42.56 -21.22 22.86
C ILE A 108 -43.87 -21.01 22.08
#